data_AF-Q8SML2-F1
#
_entry.id   AF-Q8SML2-F1
#
_cell.length_a   1.000
_cell.length_b   1.000
_cell.length_c   1.000
_cell.angle_alpha   90.00
_cell.angle_beta   90.00
_cell.angle_gamma   90.00
#
_symmetry.space_group_name_H-M   'P 1'
#
loop_
_entity.id
_entity.type
_entity.pdbx_description
1 polymer ?
#
loop_
_entity_poly.entity_id
_entity_poly.type
_entity_poly.pdbx_seq_one_letter_code
_entity_poly.pdbx_strand_id
1 'polypeptide(L)'
;MNLSNKPYPDFVFESWIVGFIDSEGCFCVSFTNKSKLSLGIDVRASFSVSQESRSILALEKLKNISKCGSLRFSKKDGTYTYEVRNFQDLTHKILPFFFNYYLFTNKRNDFALFSEICSLIKQNQHRSKKGLIQIIELAYQMNEVGIRKRKKEELLKILESKTFE
;
A
#
# COMPACT_ATOMS: atom_id res chain seq x y z
N MET A 1 -12.01 36.37 0.02
CA MET A 1 -12.82 35.27 -0.57
C MET A 1 -12.74 34.07 0.36
N ASN A 2 -13.87 33.57 0.86
CA ASN A 2 -13.91 32.38 1.69
C ASN A 2 -13.93 31.13 0.79
N LEU A 3 -12.78 30.46 0.66
CA LEU A 3 -12.61 29.27 -0.18
C LEU A 3 -13.11 27.97 0.49
N SER A 4 -13.54 28.01 1.76
CA SER A 4 -13.84 26.80 2.55
C SER A 4 -15.06 26.01 2.07
N ASN A 5 -16.00 26.64 1.35
CA ASN A 5 -17.29 26.03 1.00
C ASN A 5 -17.58 25.93 -0.50
N LYS A 6 -16.57 26.07 -1.37
CA LYS A 6 -16.79 25.89 -2.82
C LYS A 6 -16.88 24.39 -3.13
N PRO A 7 -18.01 23.86 -3.62
CA PRO A 7 -18.07 22.48 -4.09
C PRO A 7 -17.16 22.33 -5.32
N TYR A 8 -16.32 21.30 -5.31
CA TYR A 8 -15.58 20.89 -6.51
C TYR A 8 -16.51 19.99 -7.33
N PRO A 9 -16.59 20.15 -8.66
CA PRO A 9 -17.23 19.15 -9.51
C PRO A 9 -16.56 17.79 -9.28
N ASP A 10 -17.35 16.72 -9.13
CA ASP A 10 -16.85 15.40 -8.73
C ASP A 10 -15.69 14.91 -9.62
N PHE A 11 -15.83 15.02 -10.94
CA PHE A 11 -14.79 14.64 -11.91
C PHE A 11 -13.46 15.41 -11.74
N VAL A 12 -13.52 16.70 -11.40
CA VAL A 12 -12.32 17.53 -11.18
C VAL A 12 -11.62 17.08 -9.91
N PHE A 13 -12.39 16.72 -8.89
CA PHE A 13 -11.83 16.20 -7.64
C PHE A 13 -11.22 14.80 -7.82
N GLU A 14 -11.85 13.91 -8.60
CA GLU A 14 -11.32 12.59 -8.94
C GLU A 14 -9.99 12.68 -9.70
N SER A 15 -9.90 13.56 -10.70
CA SER A 15 -8.64 13.79 -11.41
C SER A 15 -7.55 14.36 -10.49
N TRP A 16 -7.92 15.30 -9.62
CA TRP A 16 -6.99 15.88 -8.65
C TRP A 16 -6.50 14.86 -7.62
N ILE A 17 -7.38 14.00 -7.11
CA ILE A 17 -6.99 13.01 -6.10
C ILE A 17 -6.08 11.94 -6.71
N VAL A 18 -6.28 11.56 -7.98
CA VAL A 18 -5.36 10.66 -8.69
C VAL A 18 -3.98 11.30 -8.79
N GLY A 19 -3.88 12.55 -9.22
CA GLY A 19 -2.59 13.27 -9.28
C GLY A 19 -1.93 13.43 -7.91
N PHE A 20 -2.72 13.73 -6.87
CA PHE A 20 -2.23 13.81 -5.50
C PHE A 20 -1.67 12.46 -5.02
N ILE A 21 -2.36 11.35 -5.30
CA ILE A 21 -1.87 10.02 -4.97
C ILE A 21 -0.66 9.64 -5.83
N ASP A 22 -0.60 10.04 -7.09
CA ASP A 22 0.55 9.78 -7.97
C ASP A 22 1.82 10.51 -7.49
N SER A 23 1.67 11.63 -6.77
CA SER A 23 2.77 12.29 -6.08
C SER A 23 3.07 11.67 -4.70
N GLU A 24 2.08 11.63 -3.81
CA GLU A 24 2.27 11.40 -2.36
C GLU A 24 1.90 9.99 -1.90
N GLY A 25 1.29 9.19 -2.78
CA GLY A 25 0.84 7.84 -2.48
C GLY A 25 1.98 6.83 -2.44
N CYS A 26 1.81 5.83 -1.58
CA CYS A 26 2.73 4.72 -1.42
C CYS A 26 1.97 3.39 -1.38
N PHE A 27 2.31 2.50 -2.31
CA PHE A 27 1.92 1.09 -2.28
C PHE A 27 3.06 0.30 -1.63
N CYS A 28 2.77 -0.38 -0.52
CA CYS A 28 3.79 -1.02 0.29
C CYS A 28 3.43 -2.48 0.59
N VAL A 29 4.42 -3.36 0.43
CA VAL A 29 4.38 -4.74 0.91
C VAL A 29 5.49 -4.92 1.93
N SER A 30 5.11 -5.27 3.15
CA SER A 30 6.01 -5.44 4.29
C SER A 30 6.02 -6.88 4.77
N PHE A 31 7.17 -7.28 5.32
CA PHE A 31 7.42 -8.62 5.83
C PHE A 31 7.79 -8.53 7.31
N THR A 32 7.14 -9.35 8.15
CA THR A 32 7.49 -9.44 9.57
C THR A 32 7.71 -10.90 9.98
N ASN A 33 8.71 -11.15 10.82
CA ASN A 33 8.96 -12.48 11.35
C ASN A 33 7.85 -12.82 12.34
N LYS A 34 7.21 -13.96 12.13
CA LYS A 34 6.12 -14.46 12.97
C LYS A 34 6.28 -15.95 13.14
N SER A 35 7.00 -16.34 14.20
CA SER A 35 7.37 -17.73 14.49
C SER A 35 6.18 -18.70 14.56
N LYS A 36 4.99 -18.20 14.87
CA LYS A 36 3.73 -18.97 14.91
C LYS A 36 3.19 -19.35 13.53
N LEU A 37 3.67 -18.73 12.44
CA LEU A 37 3.33 -19.11 11.08
C LEU A 37 4.22 -20.26 10.61
N SER A 38 3.68 -21.17 9.79
CA SER A 38 4.40 -22.32 9.24
C SER A 38 5.70 -21.91 8.54
N LEU A 39 5.65 -20.85 7.72
CA LEU A 39 6.81 -20.30 7.00
C LEU A 39 7.55 -19.21 7.77
N GLY A 40 7.15 -18.90 9.00
CA GLY A 40 7.83 -17.91 9.86
C GLY A 40 7.73 -16.45 9.41
N ILE A 41 7.05 -16.15 8.30
CA ILE A 41 6.95 -14.81 7.70
C ILE A 41 5.48 -14.43 7.50
N ASP A 42 5.11 -13.25 7.99
CA ASP A 42 3.82 -12.60 7.77
C ASP A 42 3.97 -11.52 6.68
N VAL A 43 3.16 -11.59 5.63
CA VAL A 43 3.13 -10.63 4.52
C VAL A 43 1.99 -9.66 4.74
N ARG A 44 2.26 -8.35 4.64
CA ARG A 44 1.24 -7.31 4.78
C ARG A 44 1.32 -6.29 3.66
N ALA A 45 0.25 -6.22 2.89
CA ALA A 45 0.01 -5.16 1.91
C ALA A 45 -0.64 -3.94 2.60
N SER A 46 -0.26 -2.74 2.17
CA SER A 46 -0.87 -1.49 2.61
C SER A 46 -0.76 -0.40 1.56
N PHE A 47 -1.75 0.49 1.52
CA PHE A 47 -1.71 1.74 0.77
C PHE A 47 -1.72 2.91 1.75
N SER A 48 -0.93 3.94 1.49
CA SER A 48 -0.92 5.14 2.33
C SER A 48 -0.64 6.41 1.55
N VAL A 49 -1.15 7.53 2.08
CA VAL A 49 -0.82 8.90 1.64
C VAL A 49 -0.52 9.72 2.89
N SER A 50 0.61 10.41 2.91
CA SER A 50 1.01 11.25 4.05
C SER A 50 0.99 12.72 3.68
N GLN A 51 0.63 13.58 4.64
CA GLN A 51 0.75 15.03 4.51
C GLN A 51 1.07 15.71 5.82
N GLU A 52 1.67 16.89 5.71
CA GLU A 52 1.90 17.76 6.86
C GLU A 52 0.58 18.18 7.50
N SER A 53 0.60 18.40 8.82
CA SER A 53 -0.63 18.56 9.61
C SER A 53 -1.55 19.71 9.17
N ARG A 54 -1.03 20.78 8.57
CA ARG A 54 -1.83 21.91 8.06
C ARG A 54 -2.59 21.55 6.78
N SER A 55 -2.20 20.47 6.10
CA SER A 55 -2.79 19.99 4.85
C SER A 55 -3.70 18.75 5.05
N ILE A 56 -4.15 18.48 6.27
CA ILE A 56 -4.95 17.29 6.63
C ILE A 56 -6.26 17.16 5.81
N LEU A 57 -6.85 18.28 5.39
CA LEU A 57 -8.12 18.32 4.66
C LEU A 57 -8.11 17.44 3.39
N ALA A 58 -6.96 17.34 2.71
CA ALA A 58 -6.81 16.46 1.54
C ALA A 58 -6.99 14.98 1.92
N LEU A 59 -6.41 14.57 3.04
CA LEU A 59 -6.48 13.20 3.55
C LEU A 59 -7.89 12.87 4.08
N GLU A 60 -8.57 13.83 4.71
CA GLU A 60 -9.96 13.67 5.15
C GLU A 60 -10.89 13.46 3.96
N LYS A 61 -10.75 14.27 2.90
CA LYS A 61 -11.51 14.09 1.66
C LYS A 61 -11.24 12.73 1.02
N LEU A 62 -9.96 12.33 0.93
CA LEU A 62 -9.58 11.01 0.42
C LEU A 62 -10.28 9.88 1.21
N LYS A 63 -10.22 9.93 2.55
CA LYS A 63 -10.87 8.95 3.42
C LYS A 63 -12.39 8.92 3.25
N ASN A 64 -13.02 10.07 3.08
CA ASN A 64 -14.48 10.16 2.91
C ASN A 64 -14.95 9.55 1.58
N ILE A 65 -14.17 9.72 0.52
CA ILE A 65 -14.49 9.17 -0.80
C ILE A 65 -14.19 7.67 -0.87
N SER A 66 -13.04 7.24 -0.37
CA SER A 66 -12.68 5.82 -0.37
C SER A 66 -13.53 4.99 0.59
N LYS A 67 -14.15 5.62 1.60
CA LYS A 67 -14.98 4.96 2.63
C LYS A 67 -14.26 3.78 3.29
N CYS A 68 -12.95 3.90 3.47
CA CYS A 68 -12.10 2.92 4.14
C CYS A 68 -10.83 3.55 4.70
N GLY A 69 -10.06 2.76 5.45
CA GLY A 69 -8.80 3.20 6.04
C GLY A 69 -8.96 4.11 7.25
N SER A 70 -7.83 4.55 7.78
CA SER A 70 -7.75 5.39 8.98
C SER A 70 -6.74 6.51 8.80
N LEU A 71 -6.90 7.58 9.58
CA LEU A 71 -5.93 8.67 9.70
C LEU A 71 -5.11 8.43 10.96
N ARG A 72 -3.79 8.49 10.85
CA ARG A 72 -2.87 8.41 11.98
C ARG A 72 -1.98 9.65 12.00
N PHE A 73 -1.83 10.26 13.17
CA PHE A 73 -0.88 11.34 13.38
C PHE A 73 0.49 10.82 13.84
N SER A 74 1.57 11.30 13.22
CA SER A 74 2.95 11.13 13.69
C SER A 74 3.41 12.41 14.36
N LYS A 75 3.50 12.41 15.70
CA LYS A 75 4.06 13.54 16.46
C LYS A 75 5.51 13.83 16.08
N LYS A 76 6.28 12.77 15.79
CA LYS A 76 7.70 12.87 15.43
C LYS A 76 7.90 13.62 14.12
N ASP A 77 7.06 13.34 13.13
CA ASP A 77 7.23 13.85 11.77
C ASP A 77 6.32 15.07 11.49
N GLY A 78 5.39 15.39 12.39
CA GLY A 78 4.43 16.49 12.21
C GLY A 78 3.40 16.23 11.09
N THR A 79 3.18 14.96 10.74
CA THR A 79 2.36 14.56 9.59
C THR A 79 1.17 13.68 9.99
N TYR A 80 0.11 13.76 9.19
CA TYR A 80 -0.94 12.75 9.15
C TYR A 80 -0.69 11.77 8.01
N THR A 81 -1.04 10.51 8.24
CA THR A 81 -1.06 9.48 7.21
C THR A 81 -2.45 8.89 7.11
N TYR A 82 -3.06 8.99 5.93
CA TYR A 82 -4.17 8.14 5.53
C TYR A 82 -3.61 6.75 5.19
N GLU A 83 -4.17 5.68 5.76
CA GLU A 83 -3.66 4.34 5.54
C GLU A 83 -4.79 3.29 5.45
N VAL A 84 -4.64 2.39 4.48
CA VAL A 84 -5.49 1.22 4.29
C VAL A 84 -4.63 -0.03 4.47
N ARG A 85 -4.88 -0.77 5.55
CA ARG A 85 -4.24 -2.07 5.85
C ARG A 85 -5.19 -3.25 5.79
N ASN A 86 -6.49 -3.00 5.86
CA ASN A 86 -7.48 -4.05 5.75
C ASN A 86 -7.44 -4.63 4.33
N PHE A 87 -7.18 -5.93 4.22
CA PHE A 87 -6.98 -6.57 2.92
C PHE A 87 -8.25 -6.59 2.06
N GLN A 88 -9.44 -6.65 2.66
CA GLN A 88 -10.71 -6.55 1.94
C GLN A 88 -10.91 -5.13 1.39
N ASP A 89 -10.61 -4.10 2.18
CA ASP A 89 -10.68 -2.71 1.70
C ASP A 89 -9.66 -2.45 0.57
N LEU A 90 -8.44 -2.99 0.68
CA LEU A 90 -7.45 -2.90 -0.39
C LEU A 90 -7.99 -3.51 -1.68
N THR A 91 -8.48 -4.75 -1.61
CA THR A 91 -8.88 -5.50 -2.81
C THR A 91 -10.23 -5.08 -3.41
N HIS A 92 -11.17 -4.57 -2.60
CA HIS A 92 -12.50 -4.20 -3.07
C HIS A 92 -12.72 -2.70 -3.25
N LYS A 93 -11.86 -1.83 -2.70
CA LYS A 93 -12.02 -0.37 -2.80
C LYS A 93 -10.81 0.30 -3.44
N ILE A 94 -9.60 -0.01 -2.95
CA ILE A 94 -8.38 0.68 -3.41
C ILE A 94 -7.92 0.19 -4.78
N LEU A 95 -7.75 -1.12 -4.99
CA LEU A 95 -7.32 -1.64 -6.30
C LEU A 95 -8.29 -1.26 -7.43
N PRO A 96 -9.63 -1.40 -7.27
CA PRO A 96 -10.58 -1.02 -8.32
C PRO A 96 -10.51 0.46 -8.71
N PHE A 97 -10.20 1.36 -7.77
CA PHE A 97 -10.04 2.78 -8.06
C PHE A 97 -8.93 3.01 -9.10
N PHE A 98 -7.75 2.43 -8.91
CA PHE A 98 -6.61 2.61 -9.83
C PHE A 98 -6.68 1.78 -11.12
N PHE A 99 -7.65 0.86 -11.26
CA PHE A 99 -7.94 0.26 -12.57
C PHE A 99 -8.69 1.21 -13.50
N ASN A 100 -9.43 2.17 -12.93
CA ASN A 100 -10.20 3.16 -13.70
C ASN A 100 -9.40 4.46 -13.93
N TYR A 101 -8.30 4.67 -13.22
CA TYR A 101 -7.51 5.90 -13.26
C TYR A 101 -6.02 5.62 -13.48
N TYR A 102 -5.43 6.28 -14.47
CA TYR A 102 -4.02 6.13 -14.80
C TYR A 102 -3.12 6.88 -13.83
N LEU A 103 -2.12 6.17 -13.28
CA LEU A 103 -0.94 6.78 -12.67
C LEU A 103 0.07 7.05 -13.79
N PHE A 104 0.61 8.27 -13.85
CA PHE A 104 1.55 8.72 -14.86
C PHE A 104 3.01 8.58 -14.43
N THR A 105 3.28 8.53 -13.12
CA THR A 105 4.65 8.32 -12.61
C THR A 105 5.04 6.84 -12.53
N ASN A 106 6.27 6.56 -12.11
CA ASN A 106 6.76 5.21 -11.79
C ASN A 106 5.87 4.46 -10.78
N LYS A 107 5.01 5.17 -10.03
CA LYS A 107 4.01 4.56 -9.14
C LYS A 107 3.05 3.63 -9.87
N ARG A 108 2.88 3.78 -11.19
CA ARG A 108 2.17 2.81 -12.02
C ARG A 108 2.77 1.41 -11.93
N ASN A 109 4.09 1.31 -11.97
CA ASN A 109 4.79 0.02 -11.87
C ASN A 109 4.66 -0.56 -10.46
N ASP A 110 4.78 0.30 -9.43
CA ASP A 110 4.54 -0.10 -8.04
C ASP A 110 3.12 -0.62 -7.85
N PHE A 111 2.13 0.06 -8.42
CA PHE A 111 0.73 -0.37 -8.37
C PHE A 111 0.52 -1.72 -9.10
N ALA A 112 1.13 -1.91 -10.27
CA ALA A 112 1.01 -3.16 -11.02
C ALA A 112 1.54 -4.36 -10.22
N LEU A 113 2.76 -4.24 -9.68
CA LEU A 113 3.37 -5.25 -8.81
C LEU A 113 2.56 -5.46 -7.52
N PHE A 114 2.09 -4.37 -6.90
CA PHE A 114 1.25 -4.43 -5.70
C PHE A 114 -0.04 -5.20 -5.95
N SER A 115 -0.71 -4.92 -7.08
CA SER A 115 -1.94 -5.59 -7.49
C SER A 115 -1.71 -7.09 -7.74
N GLU A 116 -0.61 -7.46 -8.39
CA GLU A 116 -0.22 -8.86 -8.58
C GLU A 116 0.00 -9.56 -7.23
N ILE A 117 0.74 -8.94 -6.32
CA ILE A 117 0.97 -9.47 -4.98
C ILE A 117 -0.35 -9.63 -4.22
N CYS A 118 -1.25 -8.65 -4.28
CA CYS A 118 -2.58 -8.77 -3.69
C CYS A 118 -3.35 -9.96 -4.29
N SER A 119 -3.25 -10.21 -5.59
CA SER A 119 -3.87 -11.38 -6.22
C SER A 119 -3.29 -12.70 -5.66
N LEU A 120 -1.96 -12.80 -5.55
CA LEU A 120 -1.29 -13.96 -4.95
C LEU A 120 -1.70 -14.19 -3.48
N ILE A 121 -1.80 -13.12 -2.70
CA ILE A 121 -2.25 -13.20 -1.30
C ILE A 121 -3.70 -13.69 -1.24
N LYS A 122 -4.59 -13.16 -2.09
CA LYS A 122 -6.01 -13.56 -2.17
C LYS A 122 -6.16 -15.04 -2.53
N GLN A 123 -5.27 -15.57 -3.38
CA GLN A 123 -5.19 -16.99 -3.75
C GLN A 123 -4.48 -17.86 -2.70
N ASN A 124 -4.16 -17.33 -1.51
CA ASN A 124 -3.41 -18.02 -0.45
C ASN A 124 -1.99 -18.47 -0.83
N GLN A 125 -1.40 -17.95 -1.91
CA GLN A 125 -0.07 -18.37 -2.36
C GLN A 125 1.04 -18.05 -1.35
N HIS A 126 0.84 -17.01 -0.53
CA HIS A 126 1.71 -16.64 0.60
C HIS A 126 1.86 -17.74 1.68
N ARG A 127 1.02 -18.78 1.66
CA ARG A 127 1.09 -19.93 2.57
C ARG A 127 1.99 -21.06 2.04
N SER A 128 2.38 -21.00 0.77
CA SER A 128 3.32 -21.94 0.16
C SER A 128 4.71 -21.31 0.08
N LYS A 129 5.76 -22.11 0.22
CA LYS A 129 7.15 -21.62 0.09
C LYS A 129 7.39 -20.98 -1.29
N LYS A 130 6.96 -21.65 -2.37
CA LYS A 130 7.08 -21.14 -3.74
C LYS A 130 6.35 -19.81 -3.93
N GLY A 131 5.09 -19.74 -3.52
CA GLY A 131 4.28 -18.51 -3.67
C GLY A 131 4.80 -17.36 -2.81
N LEU A 132 5.30 -17.65 -1.60
CA LEU A 132 5.91 -16.62 -0.75
C LEU A 132 7.23 -16.10 -1.31
N ILE A 133 8.07 -16.96 -1.91
CA ILE A 133 9.27 -16.53 -2.65
C ILE A 133 8.86 -15.59 -3.79
N GLN A 134 7.87 -15.96 -4.62
CA GLN A 134 7.39 -15.10 -5.69
C GLN A 134 6.91 -13.72 -5.18
N ILE A 135 6.16 -13.70 -4.07
CA ILE A 135 5.72 -12.45 -3.45
C ILE A 135 6.91 -11.60 -2.97
N ILE A 136 7.93 -12.22 -2.38
CA ILE A 136 9.15 -11.51 -1.96
C ILE A 136 9.86 -10.92 -3.19
N GLU A 137 10.05 -11.69 -4.26
CA GLU A 137 10.69 -11.22 -5.49
C GLU A 137 9.99 -9.98 -6.07
N LEU A 138 8.66 -10.06 -6.25
CA LEU A 138 7.86 -8.94 -6.75
C LEU A 138 7.92 -7.75 -5.81
N ALA A 139 7.82 -7.98 -4.49
CA ALA A 139 7.84 -6.90 -3.52
C ALA A 139 9.16 -6.12 -3.56
N TYR A 140 10.31 -6.76 -3.80
CA TYR A 140 11.62 -6.09 -3.87
C TYR A 140 11.89 -5.37 -5.19
N GLN A 141 11.04 -5.55 -6.21
CA GLN A 141 11.03 -4.73 -7.42
C GLN A 141 10.21 -3.44 -7.24
N MET A 142 9.38 -3.36 -6.21
CA MET A 142 8.61 -2.14 -5.90
C MET A 142 9.46 -1.11 -5.15
N ASN A 143 9.15 0.16 -5.36
CA ASN A 143 9.72 1.31 -4.67
C ASN A 143 11.27 1.26 -4.70
N GLU A 144 11.87 1.28 -5.89
CA GLU A 144 13.32 1.04 -6.09
C GLU A 144 14.22 1.93 -5.20
N VAL A 145 13.81 3.16 -4.92
CA VAL A 145 14.53 4.12 -4.04
C VAL A 145 14.13 4.04 -2.57
N GLY A 146 13.14 3.20 -2.25
CA GLY A 146 12.55 3.07 -0.91
C GLY A 146 13.41 2.24 0.03
N ILE A 147 13.44 2.64 1.30
CA ILE A 147 14.18 1.91 2.33
C ILE A 147 13.37 0.69 2.78
N ARG A 148 13.95 -0.50 2.63
CA ARG A 148 13.39 -1.76 3.16
C ARG A 148 13.95 -2.04 4.55
N LYS A 149 13.07 -2.34 5.51
CA LYS A 149 13.46 -2.73 6.88
C LYS A 149 14.19 -4.08 6.94
N ARG A 150 13.88 -4.98 6.02
CA ARG A 150 14.47 -6.32 5.91
C ARG A 150 15.21 -6.40 4.60
N LYS A 151 16.28 -7.20 4.56
CA LYS A 151 16.94 -7.57 3.31
C LYS A 151 16.25 -8.80 2.71
N LYS A 152 16.31 -8.93 1.39
CA LYS A 152 15.69 -10.04 0.66
C LYS A 152 16.31 -11.37 1.09
N GLU A 153 17.63 -11.40 1.22
CA GLU A 153 18.42 -12.58 1.57
C GLU A 153 18.06 -13.08 2.97
N GLU A 154 17.74 -12.18 3.90
CA GLU A 154 17.27 -12.57 5.24
C GLU A 154 15.94 -13.32 5.20
N LEU A 155 15.01 -12.87 4.35
CA LEU A 155 13.70 -13.51 4.20
C LEU A 155 13.84 -14.88 3.54
N LEU A 156 14.68 -15.00 2.51
CA LEU A 156 14.91 -16.26 1.82
C LEU A 156 15.57 -17.31 2.73
N LYS A 157 16.54 -16.90 3.56
CA LYS A 157 17.16 -17.78 4.57
C LYS A 157 16.15 -18.32 5.60
N ILE A 158 15.19 -17.50 6.03
CA ILE A 158 14.12 -17.96 6.92
C ILE A 158 13.32 -19.09 6.25
N LEU A 159 13.00 -18.96 4.97
CA LEU A 159 12.25 -19.98 4.21
C LEU A 159 13.06 -21.24 3.93
N GLU A 160 14.38 -21.13 3.79
CA GLU A 160 15.28 -22.28 3.73
C GLU A 160 15.29 -23.06 5.04
N SER A 161 15.31 -22.38 6.19
CA SER A 161 15.30 -23.03 7.51
C SER A 161 13.97 -23.71 7.88
N LYS A 162 12.90 -23.47 7.11
CA LYS A 162 11.53 -23.94 7.38
C LYS A 162 11.11 -25.10 6.47
N THR A 163 12.05 -25.93 6.03
CA THR A 163 11.76 -27.17 5.31
C THR A 163 10.92 -28.09 6.20
N PHE A 164 9.65 -28.27 5.83
CA PHE A 164 8.88 -29.44 6.22
C PHE A 164 8.75 -30.27 4.94
N GLU A 165 9.11 -31.54 5.02
CA GLU A 165 8.79 -32.59 4.04
C GLU A 165 7.28 -32.64 3.78
#